data_AF-A0A961GWL6-F1
#
_entry.id   AF-A0A961GWL6-F1
#
_cell.length_a   1.000
_cell.length_b   1.000
_cell.length_c   1.000
_cell.angle_alpha   90.00
_cell.angle_beta   90.00
_cell.angle_gamma   90.00
#
_symmetry.space_group_name_H-M   'P 1'
#
loop_
_entity.id
_entity.type
_entity.pdbx_description
1 polymer ?
#
loop_
_entity_poly.entity_id
_entity_poly.type
_entity_poly.pdbx_seq_one_letter_code
_entity_poly.pdbx_strand_id
1 'polypeptide(L)'
;PQIEVTFDIDANGIVQVAAKDKGTGKEQTITISGGSSLSKDDIERMVREAEEHAAEDKKRREAAEERNGAEQLAYSVEKIITENEDKLPEDVKTEVQGDLDALKEALAGDDDAVVKTAADKLGESQQKLGQAIYEAAQQEAPEAGADTPSDDEDVVDAEVVEDDEEQK
;
A
#
# COMPACT_ATOMS: atom_id res chain seq x y z
N PRO A 1 -11.29 -2.92 -9.78
CA PRO A 1 -11.51 -3.53 -11.12
C PRO A 1 -10.39 -4.55 -11.37
N GLN A 2 -10.70 -5.70 -11.97
CA GLN A 2 -9.70 -6.74 -12.24
C GLN A 2 -9.48 -6.81 -13.74
N ILE A 3 -8.35 -6.26 -14.21
CA ILE A 3 -8.01 -6.22 -15.63
C ILE A 3 -7.05 -7.35 -15.94
N GLU A 4 -7.44 -8.24 -16.86
CA GLU A 4 -6.57 -9.26 -17.43
C GLU A 4 -6.08 -8.79 -18.78
N VAL A 5 -4.75 -8.73 -18.93
CA VAL A 5 -4.10 -8.36 -20.19
C VAL A 5 -3.41 -9.59 -20.76
N THR A 6 -3.80 -9.98 -21.98
CA THR A 6 -3.26 -11.14 -22.69
C THR A 6 -2.54 -10.68 -23.93
N PHE A 7 -1.32 -11.19 -24.12
CA PHE A 7 -0.51 -10.99 -25.32
C PHE A 7 -0.46 -12.31 -26.10
N ASP A 8 -1.08 -12.34 -27.27
CA ASP A 8 -1.05 -13.49 -28.18
C ASP A 8 -0.21 -13.14 -29.42
N ILE A 9 0.76 -14.00 -29.76
CA ILE A 9 1.67 -13.80 -30.89
C ILE A 9 1.47 -14.97 -31.84
N ASP A 10 0.97 -14.67 -33.05
CA ASP A 10 0.72 -15.70 -34.05
C ASP A 10 2.00 -16.09 -34.83
N ALA A 11 1.90 -17.16 -35.63
CA ALA A 11 3.00 -17.65 -36.46
C ALA A 11 3.44 -16.65 -37.55
N ASN A 12 2.65 -15.62 -37.84
CA ASN A 12 2.96 -14.55 -38.78
C ASN A 12 3.61 -13.34 -38.09
N GLY A 13 3.79 -13.38 -36.76
CA GLY A 13 4.34 -12.28 -35.96
C GLY A 13 3.35 -11.14 -35.71
N ILE A 14 2.05 -11.38 -35.87
CA ILE A 14 0.99 -10.43 -35.49
C ILE A 14 0.76 -10.58 -34.00
N VAL A 15 0.85 -9.46 -33.27
CA VAL A 15 0.58 -9.42 -31.83
C VAL A 15 -0.84 -8.94 -31.59
N GLN A 16 -1.63 -9.74 -30.88
CA GLN A 16 -2.96 -9.39 -30.40
C GLN A 16 -2.87 -9.09 -28.91
N VAL A 17 -3.17 -7.86 -28.53
CA VAL A 17 -3.22 -7.44 -27.12
C VAL A 17 -4.69 -7.29 -26.74
N ALA A 18 -5.17 -8.11 -25.82
CA ALA A 18 -6.53 -8.06 -25.31
C ALA A 18 -6.51 -7.65 -23.83
N ALA A 19 -7.34 -6.67 -23.46
CA ALA A 19 -7.55 -6.25 -22.09
C ALA A 19 -9.02 -6.48 -21.72
N LYS A 20 -9.28 -7.35 -20.74
CA LYS A 20 -10.62 -7.71 -20.28
C LYS A 20 -10.80 -7.38 -18.81
N ASP A 21 -11.89 -6.68 -18.49
CA ASP A 21 -12.33 -6.50 -17.10
C ASP A 21 -13.14 -7.73 -16.66
N LYS A 22 -12.63 -8.49 -15.69
CA LYS A 22 -13.29 -9.71 -15.18
C LYS A 22 -14.61 -9.43 -14.47
N GLY A 23 -14.82 -8.21 -13.96
CA GLY A 23 -16.06 -7.86 -13.26
C GLY A 23 -17.22 -7.55 -14.21
N THR A 24 -16.94 -6.81 -15.29
CA THR A 24 -17.97 -6.38 -16.25
C THR A 24 -18.02 -7.23 -17.51
N GLY A 25 -17.01 -8.07 -17.76
CA GLY A 25 -16.87 -8.86 -18.97
C GLY A 25 -16.52 -8.05 -20.23
N LYS A 26 -16.39 -6.72 -20.10
CA LYS A 26 -16.02 -5.84 -21.21
C LYS A 26 -14.57 -6.10 -21.62
N GLU A 27 -14.34 -6.13 -22.93
CA GLU A 27 -13.04 -6.41 -23.53
C GLU A 27 -12.71 -5.34 -24.57
N GLN A 28 -11.43 -5.01 -24.67
CA GLN A 28 -10.86 -4.20 -25.74
C GLN A 28 -9.66 -4.94 -26.31
N THR A 29 -9.56 -5.00 -27.64
CA THR A 29 -8.50 -5.73 -28.34
C THR A 29 -7.82 -4.81 -29.34
N ILE A 30 -6.49 -4.89 -29.40
CA ILE A 30 -5.66 -4.18 -30.35
C ILE A 30 -4.84 -5.21 -31.12
N THR A 31 -4.88 -5.15 -32.45
CA THR A 31 -4.05 -5.97 -33.34
C THR A 31 -2.90 -5.13 -33.85
N ILE A 32 -1.67 -5.56 -33.58
CA ILE A 32 -0.44 -4.96 -34.09
C ILE A 32 0.07 -5.87 -35.21
N SER A 33 -0.17 -5.46 -36.46
CA SER A 33 0.27 -6.17 -37.66
C SER A 33 1.36 -5.38 -38.39
N GLY A 34 2.42 -6.08 -38.81
CA GLY A 34 3.46 -5.54 -39.67
C GLY A 34 4.67 -4.94 -38.94
N GLY A 35 5.78 -5.70 -38.95
CA GLY A 35 7.04 -5.18 -39.49
C GLY A 35 7.76 -4.04 -38.76
N SER A 36 7.55 -3.80 -37.47
CA SER A 36 8.55 -3.05 -36.67
C SER A 36 9.72 -3.96 -36.28
N SER A 37 10.16 -4.82 -37.20
CA SER A 37 11.28 -5.72 -36.97
C SER A 37 12.54 -4.86 -36.93
N LEU A 38 12.99 -4.57 -35.70
CA LEU A 38 14.33 -4.07 -35.45
C LEU A 38 15.33 -4.88 -36.29
N SER A 39 16.29 -4.20 -36.91
CA SER A 39 17.36 -4.90 -37.61
C SER A 39 18.17 -5.75 -36.60
N LYS A 40 18.90 -6.77 -37.06
CA LYS A 40 19.76 -7.55 -36.16
C LYS A 40 20.77 -6.65 -35.43
N ASP A 41 21.33 -5.69 -36.15
CA ASP A 41 22.27 -4.71 -35.60
C ASP A 41 21.60 -3.84 -34.52
N ASP A 42 20.33 -3.45 -34.72
CA ASP A 42 19.56 -2.74 -33.69
C ASP A 42 19.25 -3.62 -32.47
N ILE A 43 18.93 -4.90 -32.68
CA ILE A 43 18.69 -5.85 -31.59
C ILE A 43 19.96 -6.01 -30.75
N GLU A 44 21.10 -6.27 -31.39
CA GLU A 44 22.39 -6.43 -30.69
C GLU A 44 22.80 -5.15 -29.97
N ARG A 45 22.55 -3.98 -30.58
CA ARG A 45 22.76 -2.69 -29.92
C ARG A 45 21.86 -2.51 -28.70
N MET A 46 20.56 -2.80 -28.79
CA MET A 46 19.63 -2.68 -27.67
C MET A 46 19.95 -3.65 -26.54
N VAL A 47 20.41 -4.87 -26.84
CA VAL A 47 20.86 -5.83 -25.82
C VAL A 47 22.06 -5.29 -25.06
N ARG A 48 23.07 -4.80 -25.77
CA ARG A 48 24.26 -4.20 -25.14
C ARG A 48 23.94 -2.95 -24.33
N GLU A 49 23.13 -2.04 -24.87
CA GLU A 49 22.67 -0.85 -24.15
C GLU A 49 21.90 -1.23 -22.88
N ALA A 50 21.02 -2.23 -22.93
CA ALA A 50 20.30 -2.73 -21.75
C ALA A 50 21.22 -3.31 -20.68
N GLU A 51 22.29 -4.02 -21.08
CA GLU A 51 23.30 -4.54 -20.15
C GLU A 51 24.12 -3.41 -19.52
N GLU A 52 24.55 -2.43 -20.32
CA GLU A 52 25.32 -1.27 -19.87
C GLU A 52 24.51 -0.40 -18.88
N HIS A 53 23.20 -0.25 -19.10
CA HIS A 53 22.31 0.56 -18.26
C HIS A 53 21.56 -0.23 -17.18
N ALA A 54 21.75 -1.55 -17.08
CA ALA A 54 21.00 -2.41 -16.16
C ALA A 54 21.02 -1.92 -14.69
N ALA A 55 22.16 -1.41 -14.23
CA ALA A 55 22.29 -0.88 -12.86
C ALA A 55 21.53 0.45 -12.66
N GLU A 56 21.54 1.32 -13.65
CA GLU A 56 20.84 2.61 -13.62
C GLU A 56 19.32 2.38 -13.67
N ASP A 57 18.86 1.51 -14.57
CA ASP A 57 17.45 1.16 -14.70
C ASP A 57 16.92 0.43 -13.47
N LYS A 58 17.74 -0.43 -12.85
CA LYS A 58 17.40 -1.04 -11.56
C LYS A 58 17.17 0.03 -10.49
N LYS A 59 18.06 1.02 -10.37
CA LYS A 59 17.90 2.12 -9.41
C LYS A 59 16.66 2.96 -9.69
N ARG A 60 16.38 3.27 -10.96
CA ARG A 60 15.15 3.98 -11.35
C ARG A 60 13.89 3.19 -11.01
N ARG A 61 13.90 1.87 -11.24
CA ARG A 61 12.79 1.00 -10.88
C ARG A 61 12.56 0.98 -9.37
N GLU A 62 13.62 0.84 -8.58
CA GLU A 62 13.54 0.87 -7.11
C GLU A 62 12.97 2.20 -6.61
N ALA A 63 13.42 3.33 -7.16
CA ALA A 63 12.86 4.64 -6.83
C ALA A 63 11.36 4.73 -7.18
N ALA A 64 10.97 4.28 -8.37
CA ALA A 64 9.56 4.26 -8.79
C ALA A 64 8.70 3.34 -7.90
N GLU A 65 9.23 2.19 -7.48
CA GLU A 65 8.58 1.27 -6.54
C GLU A 65 8.39 1.92 -5.16
N GLU A 66 9.42 2.60 -4.63
CA GLU A 66 9.34 3.34 -3.36
C GLU A 66 8.25 4.45 -3.45
N ARG A 67 8.22 5.22 -4.54
CA ARG A 67 7.19 6.26 -4.76
C ARG A 67 5.78 5.68 -4.84
N ASN A 68 5.60 4.60 -5.59
CA ASN A 68 4.31 3.92 -5.67
C ASN A 68 3.86 3.39 -4.30
N GLY A 69 4.79 2.89 -3.48
CA GLY A 69 4.53 2.48 -2.10
C GLY A 69 4.09 3.65 -1.23
N ALA A 70 4.76 4.80 -1.34
CA ALA A 70 4.39 6.02 -0.63
C ALA A 70 3.01 6.57 -1.06
N GLU A 71 2.67 6.52 -2.35
CA GLU A 71 1.33 6.90 -2.84
C GLU A 71 0.24 5.97 -2.28
N GLN A 72 0.50 4.66 -2.25
CA GLN A 72 -0.42 3.69 -1.65
C GLN A 72 -0.61 3.94 -0.15
N LEU A 73 0.48 4.25 0.56
CA LEU A 73 0.44 4.61 1.97
C LEU A 73 -0.42 5.86 2.20
N ALA A 74 -0.16 6.94 1.47
CA ALA A 74 -0.92 8.19 1.56
C ALA A 74 -2.42 7.94 1.34
N TYR A 75 -2.77 7.21 0.28
CA TYR A 75 -4.15 6.86 -0.03
C TYR A 75 -4.81 6.02 1.08
N SER A 76 -4.10 5.02 1.60
CA SER A 76 -4.60 4.15 2.67
C SER A 76 -4.86 4.94 3.96
N VAL A 77 -3.94 5.82 4.35
CA VAL A 77 -4.10 6.64 5.56
C VAL A 77 -5.23 7.65 5.40
N GLU A 78 -5.30 8.34 4.26
CA GLU A 78 -6.40 9.27 3.94
C GLU A 78 -7.77 8.60 4.04
N LYS A 79 -7.88 7.39 3.49
CA LYS A 79 -9.10 6.59 3.57
C LYS A 79 -9.46 6.25 5.02
N ILE A 80 -8.49 5.81 5.82
CA ILE A 80 -8.72 5.46 7.24
C ILE A 80 -9.19 6.69 8.04
N ILE A 81 -8.56 7.86 7.85
CA ILE A 81 -8.96 9.10 8.52
C ILE A 81 -10.40 9.46 8.14
N THR A 82 -10.73 9.40 6.84
CA THR A 82 -12.06 9.76 6.33
C THR A 82 -13.14 8.80 6.86
N GLU A 83 -12.83 7.50 6.97
CA GLU A 83 -13.80 6.49 7.44
C GLU A 83 -14.01 6.50 8.97
N ASN A 84 -13.11 7.11 9.74
CA ASN A 84 -13.12 7.10 11.20
C ASN A 84 -13.10 8.51 11.82
N GLU A 85 -13.49 9.53 11.05
CA GLU A 85 -13.28 10.93 11.45
C GLU A 85 -13.90 11.30 12.80
N ASP A 86 -15.03 10.69 13.15
CA ASP A 86 -15.78 10.93 14.39
C ASP A 86 -15.23 10.14 15.60
N LYS A 87 -14.40 9.13 15.34
CA LYS A 87 -13.88 8.19 16.35
C LYS A 87 -12.44 8.49 16.75
N LEU A 88 -11.79 9.40 16.02
CA LEU A 88 -10.39 9.73 16.22
C LEU A 88 -10.22 10.93 17.15
N PRO A 89 -9.27 10.86 18.09
CA PRO A 89 -8.83 12.05 18.83
C PRO A 89 -8.35 13.15 17.87
N GLU A 90 -8.74 14.41 18.12
CA GLU A 90 -8.40 15.54 17.23
C GLU A 90 -6.89 15.76 17.11
N ASP A 91 -6.14 15.50 18.19
CA ASP A 91 -4.68 15.60 18.22
C ASP A 91 -4.04 14.58 17.27
N VAL A 92 -4.45 13.31 17.35
CA VAL A 92 -3.98 12.25 16.45
C VAL A 92 -4.37 12.54 15.01
N LYS A 93 -5.62 12.96 14.78
CA LYS A 93 -6.11 13.33 13.45
C LYS A 93 -5.28 14.45 12.83
N THR A 94 -5.03 15.51 13.60
CA THR A 94 -4.28 16.68 13.11
C THR A 94 -2.82 16.35 12.83
N GLU A 95 -2.18 15.56 13.70
CA GLU A 95 -0.79 15.12 13.50
C GLU A 95 -0.65 14.30 12.21
N VAL A 96 -1.48 13.26 12.03
CA VAL A 96 -1.40 12.36 10.88
C VAL A 96 -1.81 13.06 9.59
N GLN A 97 -2.80 13.96 9.62
CA GLN A 97 -3.19 14.75 8.46
C GLN A 97 -2.05 15.67 7.99
N GLY A 98 -1.32 16.29 8.92
CA GLY A 98 -0.15 17.11 8.59
C GLY A 98 0.96 16.30 7.92
N ASP A 99 1.24 15.09 8.42
CA ASP A 99 2.24 14.20 7.82
C ASP A 99 1.78 13.63 6.46
N LEU A 100 0.48 13.39 6.29
CA LEU A 100 -0.12 13.00 5.02
C LEU A 100 0.03 14.10 3.96
N ASP A 101 -0.25 15.35 4.33
CA ASP A 101 -0.13 16.50 3.43
C ASP A 101 1.34 16.73 3.06
N ALA A 102 2.26 16.58 4.00
CA ALA A 102 3.71 16.65 3.75
C ALA A 102 4.18 15.56 2.78
N LEU A 103 3.68 14.33 2.91
CA LEU A 103 4.00 13.24 1.97
C LEU A 103 3.44 13.53 0.56
N LYS A 104 2.22 14.05 0.47
CA LYS A 104 1.62 14.44 -0.82
C LYS A 104 2.41 15.57 -1.50
N GLU A 105 2.89 16.55 -0.73
CA GLU A 105 3.75 17.61 -1.25
C GLU A 105 5.11 17.05 -1.73
N ALA A 106 5.73 16.15 -0.95
CA ALA A 106 6.96 15.48 -1.36
C ALA A 106 6.79 14.68 -2.66
N LEU A 107 5.67 13.97 -2.80
CA LEU A 107 5.31 13.20 -4.00
C LEU A 107 5.03 14.08 -5.23
N ALA A 108 4.75 15.38 -5.05
CA ALA A 108 4.64 16.32 -6.17
C ALA A 108 6.01 16.79 -6.70
N GLY A 109 7.09 16.55 -5.94
CA GLY A 109 8.47 16.83 -6.34
C GLY A 109 9.24 15.60 -6.81
N ASP A 110 10.51 15.81 -7.18
CA ASP A 110 11.40 14.79 -7.77
C ASP A 110 12.48 14.27 -6.80
N ASP A 111 12.38 14.57 -5.50
CA ASP A 111 13.37 14.14 -4.50
C ASP A 111 12.90 12.89 -3.75
N ASP A 112 13.39 11.74 -4.17
CA ASP A 112 13.04 10.44 -3.58
C ASP A 112 13.49 10.30 -2.12
N ALA A 113 14.55 11.01 -1.70
CA ALA A 113 14.98 10.98 -0.30
C ALA A 113 13.99 11.73 0.61
N VAL A 114 13.41 12.82 0.11
CA VAL A 114 12.35 13.57 0.80
C VAL A 114 11.07 12.75 0.86
N VAL A 115 10.69 12.09 -0.25
CA VAL A 115 9.53 11.17 -0.27
C VAL A 115 9.69 10.06 0.76
N LYS A 116 10.87 9.43 0.81
CA LYS A 116 11.16 8.36 1.77
C LYS A 116 11.05 8.83 3.22
N THR A 117 11.67 9.96 3.54
CA THR A 117 11.63 10.54 4.89
C THR A 117 10.19 10.89 5.31
N ALA A 118 9.41 11.46 4.41
CA ALA A 118 8.01 11.78 4.66
C ALA A 118 7.15 10.51 4.81
N ALA A 119 7.42 9.46 4.01
CA ALA A 119 6.72 8.19 4.09
C ALA A 119 7.01 7.45 5.40
N ASP A 120 8.27 7.44 5.85
CA ASP A 120 8.67 6.87 7.15
C ASP A 120 7.94 7.59 8.30
N LYS A 121 7.92 8.92 8.27
CA LYS A 121 7.22 9.74 9.27
C LYS A 121 5.71 9.48 9.27
N LEU A 122 5.08 9.41 8.09
CA LEU A 122 3.66 9.05 7.99
C LEU A 122 3.42 7.64 8.52
N GLY A 123 4.33 6.69 8.27
CA GLY A 123 4.25 5.33 8.82
C GLY A 123 4.27 5.30 10.34
N GLU A 124 5.12 6.11 10.97
CA GLU A 124 5.16 6.25 12.44
C GLU A 124 3.86 6.85 12.98
N SER A 125 3.35 7.92 12.36
CA SER A 125 2.08 8.55 12.78
C SER A 125 0.86 7.63 12.56
N GLN A 126 0.88 6.81 11.49
CA GLN A 126 -0.17 5.83 11.20
C GLN A 126 -0.26 4.76 12.29
N GLN A 127 0.85 4.38 12.94
CA GLN A 127 0.78 3.41 14.05
C GLN A 127 -0.07 3.96 15.20
N LYS A 128 0.08 5.25 15.53
CA LYS A 128 -0.77 5.93 16.52
C LYS A 128 -2.23 5.98 16.09
N LEU A 129 -2.47 6.25 14.80
CA LEU A 129 -3.81 6.21 14.20
C LEU A 129 -4.46 4.83 14.38
N GLY A 130 -3.70 3.77 14.09
CA GLY A 130 -4.17 2.39 14.25
C GLY A 130 -4.51 2.03 15.70
N GLN A 131 -3.68 2.48 16.66
CA GLN A 131 -3.94 2.30 18.09
C GLN A 131 -5.23 3.02 18.52
N ALA A 132 -5.38 4.30 18.14
CA ALA A 132 -6.58 5.08 18.49
C ALA A 132 -7.87 4.45 17.94
N ILE A 133 -7.84 3.92 16.72
CA ILE A 133 -8.99 3.21 16.13
C ILE A 133 -9.29 1.91 16.86
N TYR A 134 -8.25 1.15 17.24
CA TYR A 134 -8.44 -0.09 17.98
C TYR A 134 -9.05 0.18 19.38
N GLU A 135 -8.56 1.19 20.08
CA GLU A 135 -9.09 1.62 21.37
C GLU A 135 -10.54 2.09 21.26
N ALA A 136 -10.87 2.89 20.23
CA ALA A 136 -12.24 3.31 19.95
C ALA A 136 -13.17 2.13 19.64
N ALA A 137 -12.69 1.16 18.86
CA ALA A 137 -13.45 -0.06 18.53
C ALA A 137 -13.68 -0.96 19.76
N GLN A 138 -12.75 -0.97 20.72
CA GLN A 138 -12.88 -1.73 21.96
C GLN A 138 -13.92 -1.11 22.91
N GLN A 139 -14.12 0.21 22.85
CA GLN A 139 -15.16 0.92 23.59
C GLN A 139 -16.56 0.80 22.95
N GLU A 140 -16.65 0.58 21.64
CA GLU A 140 -17.91 0.32 20.91
C GLU A 140 -18.34 -1.16 20.90
N ALA A 141 -17.49 -2.07 21.37
CA ALA A 141 -17.87 -3.48 21.53
C ALA A 141 -19.00 -3.57 22.57
N PRO A 142 -20.19 -4.08 22.21
CA PRO A 142 -21.28 -4.17 23.15
C PRO A 142 -20.90 -5.14 24.27
N GLU A 143 -21.00 -4.67 25.52
CA GLU A 143 -21.28 -5.54 26.67
C GLU A 143 -22.56 -6.32 26.35
N ALA A 144 -22.40 -7.48 25.75
CA ALA A 144 -23.47 -8.46 25.60
C ALA A 144 -23.66 -9.15 26.96
N GLY A 145 -24.40 -8.48 27.85
CA GLY A 145 -25.31 -9.08 28.82
C GLY A 145 -24.73 -9.88 29.99
N ALA A 146 -24.63 -9.22 31.14
CA ALA A 146 -24.81 -9.87 32.44
C ALA A 146 -25.84 -9.07 33.26
N ASP A 147 -27.12 -9.24 32.94
CA ASP A 147 -28.23 -8.87 33.84
C ASP A 147 -28.64 -10.14 34.62
N THR A 148 -28.10 -10.26 35.83
CA THR A 148 -28.65 -11.06 36.93
C THR A 148 -28.56 -10.20 38.20
N PRO A 149 -29.67 -9.97 38.93
CA PRO A 149 -29.69 -9.05 40.06
C PRO A 149 -29.23 -9.73 41.36
N SER A 150 -28.46 -8.98 42.16
CA SER A 150 -28.20 -9.14 43.62
C SER A 150 -27.47 -10.43 44.03
N ASP A 151 -26.35 -10.42 44.77
CA ASP A 151 -26.04 -9.80 46.07
C ASP A 151 -24.51 -9.90 46.29
N ASP A 152 -23.96 -9.10 47.21
CA ASP A 152 -22.59 -9.10 47.78
C ASP A 152 -21.67 -10.32 47.53
N GLU A 153 -20.43 -10.08 47.08
CA GLU A 153 -19.16 -10.48 47.76
C GLU A 153 -17.92 -10.23 46.86
N ASP A 154 -16.87 -9.68 47.49
CA ASP A 154 -15.45 -9.62 47.09
C ASP A 154 -15.01 -10.38 45.84
N VAL A 155 -14.46 -9.66 44.84
CA VAL A 155 -13.35 -10.17 44.04
C VAL A 155 -12.32 -9.07 43.81
N VAL A 156 -11.31 -9.08 44.68
CA VAL A 156 -9.99 -8.53 44.44
C VAL A 156 -9.17 -9.50 43.56
N ASP A 157 -8.48 -8.90 42.59
CA ASP A 157 -7.06 -9.13 42.24
C ASP A 157 -6.61 -10.48 41.66
N ALA A 158 -5.96 -10.40 40.49
CA ALA A 158 -4.86 -11.30 40.11
C ALA A 158 -4.14 -10.77 38.86
N GLU A 159 -3.12 -9.95 39.11
CA GLU A 159 -1.77 -10.06 38.55
C GLU A 159 -1.55 -11.28 37.62
N VAL A 160 -1.13 -11.03 36.38
CA VAL A 160 -0.32 -11.98 35.61
C VAL A 160 0.93 -11.24 35.15
N VAL A 161 1.92 -11.23 36.04
CA VAL A 161 3.34 -11.19 35.68
C VAL A 161 3.83 -12.62 35.77
N GLU A 162 4.22 -13.23 34.65
CA GLU A 162 5.23 -14.29 34.66
C GLU A 162 6.17 -14.02 33.48
N ASP A 163 7.20 -13.23 33.77
CA ASP A 163 8.54 -13.44 33.22
C ASP A 163 8.97 -14.87 33.60
N ASP A 164 9.46 -15.66 32.64
CA ASP A 164 10.37 -16.76 32.96
C ASP A 164 11.43 -16.88 31.85
N GLU A 165 12.57 -16.24 32.12
CA GLU A 165 13.85 -16.54 31.50
C GLU A 165 14.38 -17.90 32.01
N GLU A 166 14.84 -18.71 31.06
CA GLU A 166 16.06 -19.52 31.12
C GLU A 166 16.23 -20.78 32.02
N GLN A 167 16.69 -21.83 31.30
CA GLN A 167 17.71 -22.83 31.66
C GLN A 167 17.32 -24.07 32.50
N LYS A 168 17.16 -25.21 31.79
CA LYS A 168 18.10 -26.34 31.87
C LYS A 168 17.95 -27.36 30.75
#